data_AF-A0AAF0S7D6-F1
#
_entry.id   AF-A0AAF0S7D6-F1
#
_cell.length_a   1.000
_cell.length_b   1.000
_cell.length_c   1.000
_cell.angle_alpha   90.00
_cell.angle_beta   90.00
_cell.angle_gamma   90.00
#
_symmetry.space_group_name_H-M   'P 1'
#
loop_
_entity.id
_entity.type
_entity.pdbx_description
1 polymer ?
#
loop_
_entity_poly.entity_id
_entity_poly.type
_entity_poly.pdbx_seq_one_letter_code
_entity_poly.pdbx_strand_id
1 'polypeptide(L)'
;MNYQEWEPEYLEICRDMGYDPAQDTMSARVLLAVTQNSDLRMGSDFEGLMKGTVTVLGGAGCLEKDIAERPPEGCVIAAGSAAGRAGITPDIMVTDLDGDLQAQIGLSAAGVPAFILAHGDNAETVARCAPLFKGPIVLTTQGEPFGIVECHGGFTDGDRAVCLAKEAGSQRILLRGFDFGSPMPKAGSDPAVKLRKLSWAKRIIEEHGGAAVRF
;
A
#
# COMPACT_ATOMS: atom_id res chain seq x y z
N MET A 1 12.86 2.32 3.68
CA MET A 1 13.13 2.08 5.11
C MET A 1 13.84 0.75 5.17
N ASN A 2 14.91 0.60 5.93
CA ASN A 2 15.51 -0.74 6.03
C ASN A 2 14.59 -1.64 6.87
N TYR A 3 14.41 -2.91 6.49
CA TYR A 3 13.63 -3.88 7.27
C TYR A 3 14.08 -3.94 8.75
N GLN A 4 15.38 -3.77 9.05
CA GLN A 4 15.87 -3.73 10.42
C GLN A 4 15.30 -2.57 11.26
N GLU A 5 14.92 -1.46 10.61
CA GLU A 5 14.26 -0.33 11.26
C GLU A 5 12.75 -0.58 11.43
N TRP A 6 12.15 -1.29 10.47
CA TRP A 6 10.72 -1.61 10.45
C TRP A 6 10.34 -2.78 11.37
N GLU A 7 11.22 -3.79 11.48
CA GLU A 7 10.96 -5.06 12.16
C GLU A 7 10.44 -4.90 13.61
N PRO A 8 11.01 -4.02 14.46
CA PRO A 8 10.52 -3.85 15.83
C PRO A 8 9.05 -3.42 15.89
N GLU A 9 8.63 -2.51 15.01
CA GLU A 9 7.26 -2.02 14.92
C GLU A 9 6.33 -3.06 14.29
N TYR A 10 6.79 -3.74 13.24
CA TYR A 10 6.09 -4.88 12.65
C TYR A 10 5.76 -5.95 13.71
N LEU A 11 6.74 -6.34 14.53
CA LEU A 11 6.53 -7.31 15.60
C LEU A 11 5.67 -6.75 16.75
N GLU A 12 5.63 -5.44 16.95
CA GLU A 12 4.68 -4.78 17.85
C GLU A 12 3.25 -4.90 17.32
N ILE A 13 3.03 -4.62 16.03
CA ILE A 13 1.74 -4.75 15.34
C ILE A 13 1.26 -6.21 15.40
N CYS A 14 2.13 -7.18 15.10
CA CYS A 14 1.76 -8.59 15.17
C CYS A 14 1.28 -9.00 16.57
N ARG A 15 1.98 -8.56 17.63
CA ARG A 15 1.56 -8.83 19.02
C ARG A 15 0.25 -8.14 19.37
N ASP A 16 0.10 -6.89 18.95
CA ASP A 16 -1.09 -6.08 19.21
C ASP A 16 -2.33 -6.69 18.53
N MET A 17 -2.20 -7.04 17.25
CA MET A 17 -3.28 -7.53 16.40
C MET A 17 -3.52 -9.05 16.52
N GLY A 18 -2.60 -9.79 17.15
CA GLY A 18 -2.66 -11.24 17.24
C GLY A 18 -2.33 -11.94 15.91
N TYR A 19 -1.48 -11.33 15.08
CA TYR A 19 -1.07 -11.87 13.78
C TYR A 19 0.20 -12.71 13.89
N ASP A 20 0.27 -13.75 13.07
CA ASP A 20 1.41 -14.66 12.99
C ASP A 20 2.33 -14.27 11.82
N PRO A 21 3.57 -13.81 12.07
CA PRO A 21 4.52 -13.46 11.02
C PRO A 21 4.81 -14.58 10.02
N ALA A 22 4.67 -15.84 10.42
CA ALA A 22 4.86 -16.97 9.50
C ALA A 22 3.81 -16.99 8.38
N GLN A 23 2.60 -16.48 8.65
CA GLN A 23 1.55 -16.39 7.63
C GLN A 23 1.87 -15.31 6.59
N ASP A 24 2.46 -14.19 6.99
CA ASP A 24 2.92 -13.15 6.05
C ASP A 24 4.00 -13.73 5.11
N THR A 25 4.96 -14.47 5.67
CA THR A 25 6.01 -15.15 4.89
C THR A 25 5.41 -16.17 3.92
N MET A 26 4.40 -16.93 4.36
CA MET A 26 3.72 -17.90 3.51
C MET A 26 3.01 -17.21 2.33
N SER A 27 2.24 -16.16 2.59
CA SER A 27 1.55 -15.40 1.55
C SER A 27 2.54 -14.79 0.55
N ALA A 28 3.65 -14.23 1.03
CA ALA A 28 4.71 -13.69 0.17
C ALA A 28 5.33 -14.75 -0.75
N ARG A 29 5.51 -15.99 -0.26
CA ARG A 29 5.97 -17.12 -1.09
C ARG A 29 4.94 -17.49 -2.16
N VAL A 30 3.66 -17.45 -1.83
CA VAL A 30 2.58 -17.64 -2.82
C VAL A 30 2.62 -16.54 -3.87
N LEU A 31 2.72 -15.28 -3.47
CA LEU A 31 2.83 -14.14 -4.39
C LEU A 31 3.98 -14.33 -5.38
N LEU A 32 5.18 -14.65 -4.88
CA LEU A 32 6.33 -14.94 -5.73
C LEU A 32 6.09 -16.11 -6.69
N ALA A 33 5.49 -17.20 -6.22
CA ALA A 33 5.25 -18.40 -7.02
C ALA A 33 4.25 -18.15 -8.16
N VAL A 34 3.19 -17.38 -7.93
CA VAL A 34 2.13 -17.16 -8.92
C VAL A 34 2.43 -16.04 -9.92
N THR A 35 3.47 -15.23 -9.67
CA THR A 35 3.85 -14.08 -10.52
C THR A 35 5.14 -14.29 -11.32
N GLN A 36 5.70 -15.50 -11.35
CA GLN A 36 6.99 -15.80 -12.02
C GLN A 36 7.04 -15.43 -13.51
N ASN A 37 5.87 -15.39 -14.18
CA ASN A 37 5.75 -15.04 -15.60
C ASN A 37 5.21 -13.62 -15.84
N SER A 38 5.13 -12.79 -14.80
CA SER A 38 4.67 -11.39 -14.88
C SER A 38 5.83 -10.44 -15.20
N ASP A 39 5.52 -9.19 -15.57
CA ASP A 39 6.52 -8.10 -15.69
C ASP A 39 6.96 -7.63 -14.29
N LEU A 40 7.83 -8.42 -13.66
CA LEU A 40 8.36 -8.16 -12.32
C LEU A 40 9.44 -7.08 -12.35
N ARG A 41 9.32 -6.13 -11.42
CA ARG A 41 10.23 -4.99 -11.21
C ARG A 41 10.63 -4.87 -9.76
N MET A 42 11.70 -4.10 -9.53
CA MET A 42 12.10 -3.69 -8.18
C MET A 42 11.52 -2.30 -7.89
N GLY A 43 11.23 -1.99 -6.63
CA GLY A 43 10.73 -0.68 -6.21
C GLY A 43 11.68 0.46 -6.62
N SER A 44 12.98 0.19 -6.65
CA SER A 44 14.01 1.12 -7.14
C SER A 44 13.83 1.61 -8.58
N ASP A 45 13.15 0.83 -9.44
CA ASP A 45 12.83 1.23 -10.81
C ASP A 45 11.88 2.45 -10.87
N PHE A 46 11.13 2.71 -9.80
CA PHE A 46 10.11 3.77 -9.72
C PHE A 46 10.48 4.94 -8.80
N GLU A 47 11.64 4.88 -8.13
CA GLU A 47 12.07 5.94 -7.21
C GLU A 47 12.10 7.34 -7.84
N GLY A 48 12.47 7.42 -9.12
CA GLY A 48 12.55 8.68 -9.86
C GLY A 48 11.21 9.42 -9.93
N LEU A 49 10.08 8.70 -9.96
CA LEU A 49 8.73 9.28 -9.96
C LEU A 49 8.44 10.01 -8.65
N MET A 50 9.00 9.51 -7.55
CA MET A 50 8.65 9.93 -6.20
C MET A 50 9.60 10.98 -5.60
N LYS A 51 10.65 11.44 -6.30
CA LYS A 51 11.63 12.41 -5.75
C LYS A 51 11.04 13.79 -5.41
N GLY A 52 9.96 14.20 -6.09
CA GLY A 52 9.37 15.54 -5.98
C GLY A 52 8.27 15.66 -4.92
N THR A 53 7.17 16.29 -5.31
CA THR A 53 5.90 16.19 -4.57
C THR A 53 5.23 14.87 -4.93
N VAL A 54 4.74 14.17 -3.91
CA VAL A 54 3.90 12.98 -4.05
C VAL A 54 2.56 13.27 -3.38
N THR A 55 1.46 12.96 -4.06
CA THR A 55 0.13 12.88 -3.43
C THR A 55 -0.26 11.42 -3.24
N VAL A 56 -0.45 11.02 -1.98
CA VAL A 56 -0.99 9.70 -1.63
C VAL A 56 -2.51 9.81 -1.46
N LEU A 57 -3.22 8.95 -2.18
CA LEU A 57 -4.68 8.84 -2.12
C LEU A 57 -5.07 7.62 -1.28
N GLY A 58 -5.69 7.87 -0.13
CA GLY A 58 -6.25 6.85 0.76
C GLY A 58 -7.72 6.54 0.44
N GLY A 59 -8.19 5.38 0.89
CA GLY A 59 -9.54 4.88 0.63
C GLY A 59 -10.64 5.41 1.55
N ALA A 60 -10.44 6.51 2.28
CA ALA A 60 -11.48 7.02 3.19
C ALA A 60 -12.71 7.56 2.45
N GLY A 61 -13.80 7.81 3.19
CA GLY A 61 -15.05 8.34 2.63
C GLY A 61 -14.95 9.77 2.11
N CYS A 62 -13.90 10.51 2.51
CA CYS A 62 -13.65 11.88 2.06
C CYS A 62 -12.85 11.97 0.76
N LEU A 63 -12.37 10.86 0.18
CA LEU A 63 -11.45 10.85 -0.96
C LEU A 63 -11.90 11.76 -2.12
N GLU A 64 -13.13 11.58 -2.61
CA GLU A 64 -13.66 12.30 -3.76
C GLU A 64 -13.80 13.80 -3.46
N LYS A 65 -14.19 14.14 -2.23
CA LYS A 65 -14.28 15.52 -1.76
C LYS A 65 -12.90 16.16 -1.68
N ASP A 66 -11.92 15.46 -1.09
CA ASP A 66 -10.56 15.94 -0.91
C ASP A 66 -9.88 16.21 -2.25
N ILE A 67 -10.08 15.33 -3.24
CA ILE A 67 -9.59 15.52 -4.62
C ILE A 67 -10.26 16.72 -5.28
N ALA A 68 -11.57 16.90 -5.11
CA ALA A 68 -12.29 18.03 -5.71
C ALA A 68 -11.88 19.38 -5.10
N GLU A 69 -11.66 19.45 -3.78
CA GLU A 69 -11.25 20.67 -3.09
C GLU A 69 -9.78 21.00 -3.30
N ARG A 70 -8.92 19.97 -3.34
CA ARG A 70 -7.47 20.10 -3.49
C ARG A 70 -6.94 19.01 -4.42
N PRO A 71 -6.97 19.25 -5.75
CA PRO A 71 -6.49 18.29 -6.74
C PRO A 71 -5.08 17.78 -6.43
N PRO A 72 -4.77 16.52 -6.79
CA PRO A 72 -3.45 15.95 -6.57
C PRO A 72 -2.37 16.70 -7.38
N GLU A 73 -1.15 16.72 -6.86
CA GLU A 73 0.00 17.40 -7.45
C GLU A 73 1.21 16.47 -7.43
N GLY A 74 2.06 16.56 -8.46
CA GLY A 74 3.22 15.69 -8.59
C GLY A 74 2.84 14.24 -8.87
N CYS A 75 3.62 13.29 -8.35
CA CYS A 75 3.37 11.86 -8.52
C CYS A 75 2.18 11.42 -7.66
N VAL A 76 1.24 10.68 -8.24
CA VAL A 76 0.03 10.20 -7.57
C VAL A 76 0.18 8.73 -7.24
N ILE A 77 0.09 8.39 -5.95
CA ILE A 77 0.04 7.00 -5.47
C ILE A 77 -1.38 6.71 -4.97
N ALA A 78 -2.07 5.75 -5.58
CA ALA A 78 -3.37 5.30 -5.09
C ALA A 78 -3.24 4.04 -4.23
N ALA A 79 -3.76 4.10 -3.00
CA ALA A 79 -3.69 3.01 -2.02
C ALA A 79 -5.01 2.25 -1.89
N GLY A 80 -4.97 0.93 -2.09
CA GLY A 80 -6.09 0.00 -1.98
C GLY A 80 -7.31 0.47 -2.78
N SER A 81 -8.47 0.54 -2.13
CA SER A 81 -9.73 1.01 -2.75
C SER A 81 -9.68 2.39 -3.42
N ALA A 82 -8.70 3.26 -3.10
CA ALA A 82 -8.55 4.56 -3.77
C ALA A 82 -8.27 4.39 -5.27
N ALA A 83 -7.60 3.31 -5.67
CA ALA A 83 -7.27 3.02 -7.07
C ALA A 83 -8.52 2.97 -7.99
N GLY A 84 -9.64 2.43 -7.49
CA GLY A 84 -10.90 2.39 -8.24
C GLY A 84 -11.81 3.60 -8.06
N ARG A 85 -11.52 4.48 -7.08
CA ARG A 85 -12.41 5.59 -6.68
C ARG A 85 -11.89 6.97 -7.01
N ALA A 86 -10.57 7.12 -7.20
CA ALA A 86 -9.94 8.42 -7.39
C ALA A 86 -10.44 9.19 -8.64
N GLY A 87 -11.02 8.50 -9.63
CA GLY A 87 -11.50 9.13 -10.86
C GLY A 87 -10.37 9.65 -11.77
N ILE A 88 -9.12 9.31 -11.45
CA ILE A 88 -7.91 9.66 -12.20
C ILE A 88 -7.03 8.41 -12.34
N THR A 89 -6.16 8.39 -13.36
CA THR A 89 -5.13 7.35 -13.48
C THR A 89 -3.95 7.72 -12.59
N PRO A 90 -3.62 6.94 -11.54
CA PRO A 90 -2.46 7.21 -10.70
C PRO A 90 -1.16 6.81 -11.42
N ASP A 91 -0.04 7.36 -10.94
CA ASP A 91 1.30 6.98 -11.42
C ASP A 91 1.77 5.66 -10.81
N ILE A 92 1.32 5.34 -9.59
CA ILE A 92 1.63 4.10 -8.86
C ILE A 92 0.38 3.63 -8.11
N MET A 93 0.19 2.31 -8.02
CA MET A 93 -0.83 1.69 -7.16
C MET A 93 -0.17 0.82 -6.09
N VAL A 94 -0.61 0.97 -4.84
CA VAL A 94 -0.24 0.10 -3.71
C VAL A 94 -1.49 -0.66 -3.29
N THR A 95 -1.44 -1.99 -3.20
CA THR A 95 -2.65 -2.77 -2.91
C THR A 95 -2.38 -4.12 -2.25
N ASP A 96 -3.24 -4.50 -1.32
CA ASP A 96 -3.36 -5.84 -0.76
C ASP A 96 -4.30 -6.78 -1.54
N LEU A 97 -4.72 -6.36 -2.74
CA LEU A 97 -5.71 -7.02 -3.62
C LEU A 97 -7.14 -7.03 -3.05
N ASP A 98 -7.49 -6.05 -2.23
CA ASP A 98 -8.86 -5.80 -1.79
C ASP A 98 -9.61 -4.76 -2.65
N GLY A 99 -10.88 -4.49 -2.31
CA GLY A 99 -11.64 -3.42 -2.95
C GLY A 99 -12.10 -3.76 -4.38
N ASP A 100 -12.06 -2.77 -5.27
CA ASP A 100 -12.46 -2.93 -6.67
C ASP A 100 -11.31 -3.52 -7.51
N LEU A 101 -11.22 -4.85 -7.49
CA LEU A 101 -10.22 -5.59 -8.25
C LEU A 101 -10.31 -5.37 -9.77
N GLN A 102 -11.50 -5.11 -10.32
CA GLN A 102 -11.63 -4.88 -11.77
C GLN A 102 -10.96 -3.57 -12.15
N ALA A 103 -11.14 -2.52 -11.35
CA ALA A 103 -10.46 -1.25 -11.55
C ALA A 103 -8.92 -1.41 -11.42
N GLN A 104 -8.45 -2.12 -10.40
CA GLN A 104 -7.01 -2.36 -10.20
C GLN A 104 -6.37 -3.15 -11.34
N ILE A 105 -7.04 -4.21 -11.83
CA ILE A 105 -6.58 -4.98 -12.99
C ILE A 105 -6.55 -4.09 -14.25
N GLY A 106 -7.55 -3.23 -14.43
CA GLY A 106 -7.61 -2.26 -15.51
C GLY A 106 -6.43 -1.28 -15.50
N LEU A 107 -6.09 -0.74 -14.31
CA LEU A 107 -4.92 0.13 -14.13
C LEU A 107 -3.61 -0.59 -14.45
N SER A 108 -3.46 -1.82 -13.95
CA SER A 108 -2.28 -2.63 -14.26
C SER A 108 -2.17 -2.92 -15.76
N ALA A 109 -3.27 -3.23 -16.43
CA ALA A 109 -3.28 -3.42 -17.88
C ALA A 109 -2.96 -2.15 -18.68
N ALA A 110 -3.20 -0.97 -18.10
CA ALA A 110 -2.80 0.33 -18.66
C ALA A 110 -1.33 0.68 -18.39
N GLY A 111 -0.56 -0.20 -17.71
CA GLY A 111 0.85 -0.01 -17.42
C GLY A 111 1.15 0.73 -16.12
N VAL A 112 0.15 0.91 -15.23
CA VAL A 112 0.38 1.47 -13.90
C VAL A 112 1.14 0.44 -13.04
N PRO A 113 2.32 0.78 -12.50
CA PRO A 113 3.06 -0.07 -11.57
C PRO A 113 2.23 -0.45 -10.35
N ALA A 114 2.09 -1.75 -10.10
CA ALA A 114 1.36 -2.30 -8.97
C ALA A 114 2.34 -2.84 -7.92
N PHE A 115 2.39 -2.20 -6.76
CA PHE A 115 3.06 -2.69 -5.56
C PHE A 115 2.06 -3.57 -4.81
N ILE A 116 2.17 -4.88 -5.02
CA ILE A 116 1.23 -5.86 -4.48
C ILE A 116 1.74 -6.34 -3.12
N LEU A 117 0.92 -6.22 -2.09
CA LEU A 117 1.21 -6.68 -0.73
C LEU A 117 0.70 -8.10 -0.52
N ALA A 118 1.58 -8.98 -0.07
CA ALA A 118 1.21 -10.25 0.52
C ALA A 118 1.32 -10.22 2.05
N HIS A 119 0.24 -10.65 2.73
CA HIS A 119 0.15 -10.78 4.18
C HIS A 119 -0.75 -11.96 4.59
N GLY A 120 -0.82 -12.25 5.89
CA GLY A 120 -1.22 -13.56 6.41
C GLY A 120 -2.63 -14.05 6.09
N ASP A 121 -3.58 -13.15 5.83
CA ASP A 121 -4.98 -13.50 5.53
C ASP A 121 -5.32 -13.37 4.03
N ASN A 122 -4.37 -12.98 3.17
CA ASN A 122 -4.66 -12.72 1.75
C ASN A 122 -4.04 -13.74 0.77
N ALA A 123 -3.42 -14.83 1.25
CA ALA A 123 -2.74 -15.81 0.40
C ALA A 123 -3.64 -16.43 -0.69
N GLU A 124 -4.91 -16.72 -0.37
CA GLU A 124 -5.87 -17.23 -1.36
C GLU A 124 -6.21 -16.17 -2.42
N THR A 125 -6.43 -14.92 -2.00
CA THR A 125 -6.67 -13.79 -2.91
C THR A 125 -5.47 -13.54 -3.79
N VAL A 126 -4.25 -13.55 -3.23
CA VAL A 126 -2.99 -13.46 -3.97
C VAL A 126 -2.91 -14.54 -5.04
N ALA A 127 -3.13 -15.81 -4.68
CA ALA A 127 -3.06 -16.93 -5.62
C ALA A 127 -4.01 -16.78 -6.80
N ARG A 128 -5.21 -16.25 -6.55
CA ARG A 128 -6.25 -16.07 -7.57
C ARG A 128 -6.07 -14.81 -8.40
N CYS A 129 -5.67 -13.70 -7.78
CA CYS A 129 -5.80 -12.37 -8.37
C CYS A 129 -4.47 -11.80 -8.88
N ALA A 130 -3.34 -12.05 -8.21
CA ALA A 130 -2.04 -11.51 -8.64
C ALA A 130 -1.66 -11.91 -10.09
N PRO A 131 -1.94 -13.13 -10.59
CA PRO A 131 -1.66 -13.50 -11.99
C PRO A 131 -2.44 -12.72 -13.05
N LEU A 132 -3.50 -12.00 -12.64
CA LEU A 132 -4.33 -11.22 -13.56
C LEU A 132 -3.71 -9.85 -13.90
N PHE A 133 -2.78 -9.37 -13.06
CA PHE A 133 -2.09 -8.10 -13.25
C PHE A 133 -1.07 -8.25 -14.37
N LYS A 134 -1.12 -7.34 -15.36
CA LYS A 134 -0.24 -7.38 -16.55
C LYS A 134 1.09 -6.68 -16.33
N GLY A 135 1.16 -5.83 -15.32
CA GLY A 135 2.37 -5.18 -14.85
C GLY A 135 2.69 -3.85 -15.52
N PRO A 136 3.68 -3.11 -15.01
CA PRO A 136 4.74 -3.57 -14.08
C PRO A 136 4.28 -3.97 -12.67
N ILE A 137 4.92 -4.96 -12.04
CA ILE A 137 4.57 -5.46 -10.70
C ILE A 137 5.79 -5.46 -9.77
N VAL A 138 5.63 -4.90 -8.57
CA VAL A 138 6.59 -5.02 -7.46
C VAL A 138 5.98 -5.90 -6.38
N LEU A 139 6.71 -6.91 -5.93
CA LEU A 139 6.25 -7.85 -4.92
C LEU A 139 6.63 -7.34 -3.54
N THR A 140 5.66 -7.14 -2.66
CA THR A 140 5.90 -6.57 -1.34
C THR A 140 5.37 -7.44 -0.21
N THR A 141 6.01 -7.34 0.95
CA THR A 141 5.58 -7.95 2.21
C THR A 141 5.70 -6.95 3.36
N GLN A 142 5.04 -7.24 4.47
CA GLN A 142 5.21 -6.52 5.74
C GLN A 142 6.24 -7.17 6.68
N GLY A 143 6.63 -8.42 6.41
CA GLY A 143 7.65 -9.16 7.15
C GLY A 143 9.03 -9.14 6.50
N GLU A 144 9.86 -10.13 6.82
CA GLU A 144 11.24 -10.21 6.32
C GLU A 144 11.28 -10.33 4.78
N PRO A 145 11.97 -9.43 4.06
CA PRO A 145 12.11 -9.50 2.62
C PRO A 145 12.99 -10.68 2.19
N PHE A 146 12.74 -11.23 1.00
CA PHE A 146 13.55 -12.31 0.44
C PHE A 146 13.52 -12.34 -1.09
N GLY A 147 14.67 -12.63 -1.71
CA GLY A 147 14.79 -12.64 -3.17
C GLY A 147 14.43 -11.27 -3.76
N ILE A 148 13.37 -11.24 -4.57
CA ILE A 148 12.82 -10.01 -5.18
C ILE A 148 11.60 -9.45 -4.42
N VAL A 149 11.20 -10.08 -3.31
CA VAL A 149 10.10 -9.59 -2.47
C VAL A 149 10.67 -8.54 -1.51
N GLU A 150 10.16 -7.33 -1.61
CA GLU A 150 10.65 -6.16 -0.88
C GLU A 150 9.77 -5.83 0.33
N CYS A 151 10.35 -5.17 1.33
CA CYS A 151 9.60 -4.60 2.44
C CYS A 151 9.93 -3.11 2.54
N HIS A 152 8.92 -2.27 2.31
CA HIS A 152 9.04 -0.80 2.38
C HIS A 152 8.54 -0.22 3.71
N GLY A 153 8.17 -1.08 4.67
CA GLY A 153 7.46 -0.71 5.89
C GLY A 153 5.99 -0.35 5.66
N GLY A 154 5.29 0.01 6.73
CA GLY A 154 3.85 0.28 6.72
C GLY A 154 2.99 -0.96 6.92
N PHE A 155 1.77 -0.73 7.39
CA PHE A 155 0.81 -1.76 7.81
C PHE A 155 -0.43 -1.83 6.94
N THR A 156 -1.02 -0.68 6.57
CA THR A 156 -2.12 -0.59 5.60
C THR A 156 -1.58 -0.07 4.27
N ASP A 157 -2.36 -0.19 3.19
CA ASP A 157 -1.93 0.32 1.88
C ASP A 157 -1.59 1.82 1.91
N GLY A 158 -2.31 2.61 2.73
CA GLY A 158 -2.16 4.06 2.79
C GLY A 158 -0.84 4.51 3.42
N ASP A 159 -0.51 4.00 4.60
CA ASP A 159 0.76 4.30 5.28
C ASP A 159 1.94 3.60 4.60
N ARG A 160 1.75 2.43 3.97
CA ARG A 160 2.76 1.81 3.11
C ARG A 160 3.11 2.71 1.93
N ALA A 161 2.13 3.32 1.27
CA ALA A 161 2.38 4.28 0.19
C ALA A 161 3.18 5.51 0.68
N VAL A 162 2.92 5.97 1.91
CA VAL A 162 3.72 7.05 2.54
C VAL A 162 5.15 6.59 2.81
N CYS A 163 5.35 5.39 3.36
CA CYS A 163 6.68 4.84 3.62
C CYS A 163 7.48 4.65 2.33
N LEU A 164 6.84 4.14 1.28
CA LEU A 164 7.42 3.99 -0.06
C LEU A 164 7.88 5.34 -0.63
N ALA A 165 7.00 6.35 -0.61
CA ALA A 165 7.34 7.70 -1.08
C ALA A 165 8.51 8.29 -0.27
N LYS A 166 8.47 8.12 1.06
CA LYS A 166 9.53 8.59 1.95
C LYS A 166 10.88 7.94 1.65
N GLU A 167 10.89 6.62 1.49
CA GLU A 167 12.08 5.84 1.12
C GLU A 167 12.65 6.30 -0.22
N ALA A 168 11.78 6.54 -1.20
CA ALA A 168 12.19 7.07 -2.49
C ALA A 168 12.73 8.50 -2.42
N GLY A 169 12.67 9.18 -1.27
CA GLY A 169 13.26 10.50 -1.07
C GLY A 169 12.36 11.66 -1.49
N SER A 170 11.03 11.51 -1.40
CA SER A 170 10.08 12.59 -1.66
C SER A 170 10.37 13.83 -0.82
N GLN A 171 10.32 15.00 -1.45
CA GLN A 171 10.47 16.29 -0.78
C GLN A 171 9.20 16.68 0.00
N ARG A 172 8.03 16.34 -0.54
CA ARG A 172 6.72 16.66 0.04
C ARG A 172 5.75 15.52 -0.22
N ILE A 173 5.04 15.09 0.81
CA ILE A 173 4.01 14.04 0.73
C ILE A 173 2.68 14.68 1.15
N LEU A 174 1.72 14.74 0.22
CA LEU A 174 0.38 15.26 0.44
C LEU A 174 -0.58 14.08 0.65
N LEU A 175 -1.44 14.16 1.66
CA LEU A 175 -2.44 13.13 1.91
C LEU A 175 -3.82 13.60 1.45
N ARG A 176 -4.56 12.73 0.75
CA ARG A 176 -5.98 12.92 0.40
C ARG A 176 -6.75 11.63 0.64
N GLY A 177 -7.98 11.69 1.11
CA GLY A 177 -8.76 10.49 1.41
C GLY A 177 -8.25 9.73 2.63
N PHE A 178 -7.77 10.45 3.65
CA PHE A 178 -7.36 9.87 4.93
C PHE A 178 -8.30 10.34 6.04
N ASP A 179 -8.90 9.38 6.76
CA ASP A 179 -9.65 9.62 7.99
C ASP A 179 -9.33 8.49 8.98
N PHE A 180 -8.60 8.83 10.04
CA PHE A 180 -8.18 7.88 11.07
C PHE A 180 -9.21 7.72 12.21
N GLY A 181 -10.23 8.58 12.25
CA GLY A 181 -11.28 8.58 13.27
C GLY A 181 -12.56 7.87 12.83
N SER A 182 -12.86 7.87 11.52
CA SER A 182 -14.10 7.33 10.96
C SER A 182 -13.82 6.20 9.97
N PRO A 183 -13.63 4.95 10.43
CA PRO A 183 -13.39 3.83 9.53
C PRO A 183 -14.56 3.61 8.58
N MET A 184 -14.28 3.57 7.28
CA MET A 184 -15.28 3.21 6.27
C MET A 184 -15.86 1.82 6.57
N PRO A 185 -17.18 1.63 6.61
CA PRO A 185 -17.77 0.30 6.77
C PRO A 185 -17.30 -0.64 5.65
N LYS A 186 -16.83 -1.84 6.00
CA LYS A 186 -16.50 -2.91 5.05
C LYS A 186 -17.18 -4.19 5.53
N ALA A 187 -17.95 -4.82 4.64
CA ALA A 187 -18.65 -6.07 4.96
C ALA A 187 -17.65 -7.14 5.41
N GLY A 188 -17.97 -7.86 6.48
CA GLY A 188 -17.09 -8.88 7.06
C GLY A 188 -15.89 -8.32 7.86
N SER A 189 -15.80 -7.01 8.05
CA SER A 189 -14.77 -6.40 8.94
C SER A 189 -15.39 -5.91 10.25
N ASP A 190 -14.70 -6.16 11.35
CA ASP A 190 -15.03 -5.57 12.65
C ASP A 190 -14.59 -4.09 12.67
N PRO A 191 -15.52 -3.13 12.90
CA PRO A 191 -15.19 -1.71 13.02
C PRO A 191 -14.11 -1.41 14.07
N ALA A 192 -14.06 -2.15 15.18
CA ALA A 192 -13.06 -1.94 16.23
C ALA A 192 -11.66 -2.35 15.75
N VAL A 193 -11.54 -3.48 15.06
CA VAL A 193 -10.29 -3.92 14.43
C VAL A 193 -9.85 -2.89 13.38
N LYS A 194 -10.78 -2.38 12.57
CA LYS A 194 -10.48 -1.38 11.55
C LYS A 194 -10.00 -0.06 12.16
N LEU A 195 -10.64 0.42 13.22
CA LEU A 195 -10.21 1.61 13.94
C LEU A 195 -8.80 1.44 14.53
N ARG A 196 -8.49 0.24 15.08
CA ARG A 196 -7.15 -0.09 15.57
C ARG A 196 -6.10 -0.14 14.46
N LYS A 197 -6.44 -0.67 13.28
CA LYS A 197 -5.56 -0.59 12.09
C LYS A 197 -5.28 0.87 11.71
N LEU A 198 -6.30 1.73 11.76
CA LEU A 198 -6.14 3.16 11.47
C LEU A 198 -5.31 3.90 12.51
N SER A 199 -5.37 3.53 13.80
CA SER A 199 -4.49 4.11 14.80
C SER A 199 -3.02 3.76 14.55
N TRP A 200 -2.75 2.53 14.10
CA TRP A 200 -1.41 2.14 13.66
C TRP A 200 -0.96 2.90 12.43
N ALA A 201 -1.79 2.98 11.38
CA ALA A 201 -1.47 3.73 10.17
C ALA A 201 -1.15 5.21 10.48
N LYS A 202 -1.91 5.83 11.39
CA LYS A 202 -1.64 7.20 11.85
C LYS A 202 -0.27 7.31 12.52
N ARG A 203 0.02 6.43 13.48
CA ARG A 203 1.32 6.39 14.19
C ARG A 203 2.47 6.24 13.21
N ILE A 204 2.38 5.29 12.27
CA ILE A 204 3.40 5.04 11.26
C ILE A 204 3.62 6.28 10.37
N ILE A 205 2.55 6.93 9.91
CA ILE A 205 2.67 8.16 9.11
C ILE A 205 3.34 9.29 9.90
N GLU A 206 3.02 9.43 11.19
CA GLU A 206 3.61 10.46 12.05
C GLU A 206 5.10 10.18 12.36
N GLU A 207 5.45 8.92 12.62
CA GLU A 207 6.82 8.50 12.97
C GLU A 207 7.74 8.42 11.73
N HIS A 208 7.26 7.85 10.62
CA HIS A 208 8.07 7.56 9.43
C HIS A 208 7.87 8.54 8.28
N GLY A 209 6.68 9.15 8.15
CA GLY A 209 6.46 10.18 7.13
C GLY A 209 7.30 11.44 7.36
N GLY A 210 7.57 11.75 8.63
CA GLY A 210 8.40 12.86 9.08
C GLY A 210 7.92 14.22 8.60
N ALA A 211 8.85 15.20 8.55
CA ALA A 211 8.52 16.58 8.18
C ALA A 211 8.09 16.78 6.71
N ALA A 212 8.04 15.72 5.90
CA ALA A 212 7.59 15.79 4.50
C ALA A 212 6.06 15.70 4.38
N VAL A 213 5.37 15.09 5.35
CA VAL A 213 3.92 14.86 5.31
C VAL A 213 3.13 16.13 5.58
N ARG A 214 2.10 16.39 4.78
CA ARG A 214 1.13 17.49 4.94
C ARG A 214 -0.29 16.94 4.84
N PHE A 215 -1.09 17.23 5.87
CA PHE A 215 -2.53 16.97 5.91
C PHE A 215 -3.31 18.07 5.17
#